data_AF-A0A7V4E3R8-F1
#
_entry.id   AF-A0A7V4E3R8-F1
#
_cell.length_a   1.000
_cell.length_b   1.000
_cell.length_c   1.000
_cell.angle_alpha   90.00
_cell.angle_beta   90.00
_cell.angle_gamma   90.00
#
_symmetry.space_group_name_H-M   'P 1'
#
loop_
_entity.id
_entity.type
_entity.pdbx_description
1 polymer ?
#
loop_
_entity_poly.entity_id
_entity_poly.type
_entity_poly.pdbx_seq_one_letter_code
_entity_poly.pdbx_strand_id
1 'polypeptide(L)'
;MSLESEIYKLSFELSEILDGKEINKLLGILSSDGVYAMWVYAMDKLDWNFSENKEDMKNMKLFKLLYSISELDKYVSKKIRFDDKFCEELAKLTQEINYLKKKKRRDKIEEEKLKNKIEERNQKFQKLNQYFKDLAQDLNKLLFMKELLEKVFIYALYHAHAKEKSK
;
A
#
# COMPACT_ATOMS: atom_id res chain seq x y z
N MET A 1 -4.23 -6.16 -21.57
CA MET A 1 -3.97 -4.71 -21.38
C MET A 1 -2.50 -4.46 -21.65
N SER A 2 -2.17 -3.34 -22.29
CA SER A 2 -0.77 -2.89 -22.42
C SER A 2 -0.29 -2.29 -21.11
N LEU A 3 1.03 -2.31 -20.85
CA LEU A 3 1.62 -1.66 -19.68
C LEU A 3 1.19 -0.19 -19.55
N GLU A 4 1.17 0.53 -20.68
CA GLU A 4 0.74 1.93 -20.72
C GLU A 4 -0.73 2.10 -20.29
N SER A 5 -1.64 1.21 -20.76
CA SER A 5 -3.04 1.25 -20.32
C SER A 5 -3.21 0.98 -18.82
N GLU A 6 -2.36 0.11 -18.25
CA GLU A 6 -2.35 -0.14 -16.81
C GLU A 6 -1.83 1.07 -16.04
N ILE A 7 -0.75 1.71 -16.50
CA ILE A 7 -0.23 2.96 -15.93
C ILE A 7 -1.33 4.02 -15.88
N TYR A 8 -2.04 4.28 -16.98
CA TYR A 8 -3.12 5.28 -17.00
C TYR A 8 -4.24 4.94 -16.00
N LYS A 9 -4.68 3.68 -15.97
CA LYS A 9 -5.72 3.23 -15.03
C LYS A 9 -5.28 3.44 -13.57
N LEU A 10 -4.09 3.00 -13.20
CA LEU A 10 -3.56 3.17 -11.84
C LEU A 10 -3.38 4.64 -11.47
N SER A 11 -2.96 5.46 -12.42
CA SER A 11 -2.80 6.91 -12.23
C SER A 11 -4.12 7.58 -11.91
N PHE A 12 -5.16 7.25 -12.69
CA PHE A 12 -6.51 7.73 -12.46
C PHE A 12 -7.03 7.29 -11.08
N GLU A 13 -6.94 6.01 -10.76
CA GLU A 13 -7.38 5.44 -9.49
C GLU A 13 -6.69 6.09 -8.28
N LEU A 14 -5.39 6.36 -8.36
CA LEU A 14 -4.67 7.06 -7.29
C LEU A 14 -5.10 8.52 -7.19
N SER A 15 -5.37 9.20 -8.29
CA SER A 15 -5.85 10.59 -8.30
C SER A 15 -7.28 10.76 -7.75
N GLU A 16 -8.05 9.68 -7.61
CA GLU A 16 -9.36 9.71 -6.93
C GLU A 16 -9.21 9.76 -5.40
N ILE A 17 -8.08 9.28 -4.88
CA ILE A 17 -7.91 9.01 -3.44
C ILE A 17 -6.83 9.90 -2.82
N LEU A 18 -5.77 10.21 -3.57
CA LEU A 18 -4.68 11.09 -3.16
C LEU A 18 -4.88 12.48 -3.77
N ASP A 19 -4.66 13.51 -2.95
CA ASP A 19 -4.67 14.89 -3.45
C ASP A 19 -3.36 15.24 -4.16
N GLY A 20 -3.35 16.37 -4.89
CA GLY A 20 -2.17 16.80 -5.64
C GLY A 20 -0.94 17.06 -4.76
N LYS A 21 -1.11 17.44 -3.49
CA LYS A 21 0.02 17.67 -2.56
C LYS A 21 0.64 16.35 -2.12
N GLU A 22 -0.19 15.35 -1.80
CA GLU A 22 0.25 14.00 -1.45
C GLU A 22 1.01 13.36 -2.61
N ILE A 23 0.45 13.42 -3.82
CA ILE A 23 1.10 12.87 -5.03
C ILE A 23 2.44 13.57 -5.30
N ASN A 24 2.46 14.91 -5.27
CA ASN A 24 3.70 15.68 -5.46
C ASN A 24 4.78 15.28 -4.44
N LYS A 25 4.39 15.06 -3.17
CA LYS A 25 5.36 14.72 -2.14
C LYS A 25 5.90 13.30 -2.30
N LEU A 26 5.05 12.34 -2.66
CA LEU A 26 5.47 10.97 -3.00
C LEU A 26 6.40 10.95 -4.21
N LEU A 27 6.04 11.68 -5.28
CA LEU A 27 6.85 11.81 -6.49
C LEU A 27 8.21 12.44 -6.18
N GLY A 28 8.24 13.53 -5.41
CA GLY A 28 9.49 14.19 -5.01
C GLY A 28 10.45 13.24 -4.31
N ILE A 29 9.98 12.51 -3.30
CA ILE A 29 10.79 11.54 -2.54
C ILE A 29 11.20 10.35 -3.43
N LEU A 30 10.31 9.86 -4.29
CA LEU A 30 10.63 8.80 -5.23
C LEU A 30 11.78 9.20 -6.16
N SER A 31 11.75 10.43 -6.67
CA SER A 31 12.77 10.95 -7.58
C SER A 31 14.10 11.21 -6.88
N SER A 32 14.09 11.77 -5.66
CA SER A 32 15.31 12.09 -4.88
C SER A 32 15.92 10.88 -4.16
N ASP A 33 15.11 10.14 -3.42
CA ASP A 33 15.56 9.16 -2.42
C ASP A 33 15.18 7.71 -2.79
N GLY A 34 14.35 7.53 -3.83
CA GLY A 34 14.04 6.24 -4.42
C GLY A 34 12.82 5.52 -3.81
N VAL A 35 12.59 4.30 -4.32
CA VAL A 35 11.35 3.53 -4.05
C VAL A 35 11.16 3.22 -2.58
N TYR A 36 12.23 2.81 -1.87
CA TYR A 36 12.12 2.44 -0.45
C TYR A 36 11.82 3.65 0.44
N ALA A 37 12.49 4.78 0.20
CA ALA A 37 12.23 6.01 0.94
C ALA A 37 10.79 6.50 0.75
N MET A 38 10.29 6.45 -0.50
CA MET A 38 8.89 6.76 -0.81
C MET A 38 7.93 5.83 -0.06
N TRP A 39 8.20 4.52 -0.03
CA TRP A 39 7.37 3.56 0.70
C TRP A 39 7.33 3.84 2.21
N VAL A 40 8.48 4.10 2.83
CA VAL A 40 8.56 4.44 4.26
C VAL A 40 7.81 5.73 4.56
N TYR A 41 7.96 6.75 3.72
CA TYR A 41 7.20 7.99 3.84
C TYR A 41 5.69 7.74 3.72
N ALA A 42 5.27 6.92 2.75
CA ALA A 42 3.87 6.59 2.56
C ALA A 42 3.26 5.90 3.80
N MET A 43 3.97 4.94 4.39
CA MET A 43 3.52 4.26 5.63
C MET A 43 3.35 5.22 6.81
N ASP A 44 4.15 6.29 6.87
CA ASP A 44 4.10 7.27 7.96
C ASP A 44 3.02 8.35 7.72
N LYS A 45 2.78 8.74 6.47
CA LYS A 45 1.96 9.92 6.15
C LYS A 45 0.61 9.64 5.52
N LEU A 46 0.44 8.53 4.82
CA LEU A 46 -0.85 8.22 4.20
C LEU A 46 -1.79 7.61 5.23
N ASP A 47 -3.08 7.89 5.08
CA ASP A 47 -4.10 7.25 5.91
C ASP A 47 -4.14 5.73 5.66
N TRP A 48 -4.09 4.96 6.75
CA TRP A 48 -4.25 3.52 6.73
C TRP A 48 -4.60 2.98 8.12
N ASN A 49 -5.43 1.94 8.13
CA ASN A 49 -5.78 1.17 9.33
C ASN A 49 -6.11 -0.27 8.92
N PHE A 50 -5.90 -1.20 9.84
CA PHE A 50 -6.45 -2.54 9.66
C PHE A 50 -7.97 -2.52 9.89
N SER A 51 -8.74 -2.97 8.90
CA SER A 51 -10.22 -3.05 8.98
C SER A 51 -10.69 -4.50 9.08
N GLU A 52 -11.86 -4.71 9.70
CA GLU A 52 -12.59 -5.98 9.67
C GLU A 52 -13.16 -6.29 8.28
N ASN A 53 -13.30 -5.27 7.43
CA ASN A 53 -13.77 -5.37 6.06
C ASN A 53 -12.62 -5.10 5.09
N LYS A 54 -12.36 -6.07 4.20
CA LYS A 54 -11.27 -5.95 3.22
C LYS A 54 -11.48 -4.79 2.25
N GLU A 55 -12.72 -4.45 1.92
CA GLU A 55 -13.01 -3.42 0.93
C GLU A 55 -12.72 -2.03 1.48
N ASP A 56 -13.13 -1.78 2.73
CA ASP A 56 -12.81 -0.54 3.43
C ASP A 56 -11.29 -0.34 3.51
N MET A 57 -10.55 -1.42 3.78
CA MET A 57 -9.09 -1.39 3.84
C MET A 57 -8.47 -1.06 2.48
N LYS A 58 -8.94 -1.68 1.38
CA LYS A 58 -8.43 -1.42 0.03
C LYS A 58 -8.67 0.02 -0.44
N ASN A 59 -9.73 0.64 0.06
CA ASN A 59 -10.08 2.03 -0.28
C ASN A 59 -9.25 3.07 0.49
N MET A 60 -8.41 2.65 1.45
CA MET A 60 -7.48 3.54 2.14
C MET A 60 -6.27 3.89 1.27
N LYS A 61 -5.73 5.08 1.50
CA LYS A 61 -4.64 5.69 0.70
C LYS A 61 -3.42 4.77 0.56
N LEU A 62 -2.89 4.24 1.67
CA LEU A 62 -1.70 3.38 1.64
C LEU A 62 -1.96 2.06 0.92
N PHE A 63 -3.11 1.43 1.17
CA PHE A 63 -3.46 0.15 0.55
C PHE A 63 -3.72 0.31 -0.95
N LYS A 64 -4.29 1.45 -1.38
CA LYS A 64 -4.43 1.76 -2.80
C LYS A 64 -3.08 1.96 -3.47
N LEU A 65 -2.15 2.68 -2.84
CA LEU A 65 -0.78 2.79 -3.34
C LEU A 65 -0.11 1.42 -3.44
N LEU A 66 -0.24 0.58 -2.41
CA LEU A 66 0.32 -0.76 -2.39
C LEU A 66 -0.29 -1.65 -3.48
N TYR A 67 -1.59 -1.51 -3.75
CA TYR A 67 -2.26 -2.15 -4.87
C TYR A 67 -1.62 -1.72 -6.20
N SER A 68 -1.44 -0.43 -6.44
CA SER A 68 -0.76 0.06 -7.64
C SER A 68 0.66 -0.50 -7.78
N ILE A 69 1.43 -0.52 -6.69
CA ILE A 69 2.77 -1.13 -6.69
C ILE A 69 2.69 -2.63 -7.03
N SER A 70 1.68 -3.34 -6.53
CA SER A 70 1.48 -4.76 -6.81
C SER A 70 1.15 -5.06 -8.28
N GLU A 71 0.34 -4.21 -8.90
CA GLU A 71 -0.01 -4.31 -10.31
C GLU A 71 1.21 -4.02 -11.20
N LEU A 72 2.02 -3.02 -10.84
CA LEU A 72 3.28 -2.73 -11.54
C LEU A 72 4.32 -3.84 -11.37
N ASP A 73 4.41 -4.45 -10.18
CA ASP A 73 5.38 -5.52 -9.93
C ASP A 73 5.16 -6.75 -10.81
N LYS A 74 3.95 -6.93 -11.37
CA LYS A 74 3.69 -7.96 -12.38
C LYS A 74 4.62 -7.86 -13.60
N TYR A 75 5.12 -6.66 -13.89
CA TYR A 75 6.05 -6.37 -14.99
C TYR A 75 7.51 -6.29 -14.54
N VAL A 76 7.77 -6.19 -13.23
CA VAL A 76 9.13 -5.99 -12.69
C VAL A 76 9.71 -7.30 -12.15
N SER A 77 9.06 -7.91 -11.16
CA SER A 77 9.62 -9.07 -10.45
C SER A 77 8.63 -10.19 -10.16
N LYS A 78 7.32 -9.89 -10.08
CA LYS A 78 6.24 -10.81 -9.70
C LYS A 78 6.47 -11.44 -8.31
N LYS A 79 7.04 -10.68 -7.37
CA LYS A 79 7.40 -11.17 -6.04
C LYS A 79 6.52 -10.59 -4.94
N ILE A 80 5.96 -9.41 -5.12
CA ILE A 80 5.12 -8.81 -4.08
C ILE A 80 3.87 -9.67 -3.86
N ARG A 81 3.67 -10.09 -2.61
CA ARG A 81 2.51 -10.89 -2.21
C ARG A 81 1.45 -9.97 -1.62
N PHE A 82 0.87 -9.14 -2.48
CA PHE A 82 -0.26 -8.29 -2.12
C PHE A 82 -1.38 -8.52 -3.12
N ASP A 83 -2.38 -9.29 -2.70
CA ASP A 83 -3.55 -9.65 -3.49
C ASP A 83 -4.82 -9.59 -2.62
N ASP A 84 -5.95 -9.93 -3.24
CA ASP A 84 -7.24 -9.99 -2.55
C ASP A 84 -7.24 -10.92 -1.35
N LYS A 85 -6.55 -12.05 -1.47
CA LYS A 85 -6.44 -13.05 -0.41
C LYS A 85 -5.62 -12.52 0.77
N PHE A 86 -4.55 -11.79 0.52
CA PHE A 86 -3.76 -11.12 1.55
C PHE A 86 -4.64 -10.14 2.35
N CYS A 87 -5.47 -9.35 1.66
CA CYS A 87 -6.40 -8.43 2.31
C CYS A 87 -7.46 -9.17 3.14
N GLU A 88 -8.00 -10.29 2.63
CA GLU A 88 -8.93 -11.15 3.39
C GLU A 88 -8.31 -11.71 4.66
N GLU A 89 -7.06 -12.14 4.59
CA GLU A 89 -6.35 -12.69 5.75
C GLU A 89 -6.12 -11.62 6.83
N LEU A 90 -5.73 -10.41 6.43
CA LEU A 90 -5.60 -9.28 7.37
C LEU A 90 -6.95 -8.88 7.98
N ALA A 91 -8.02 -8.91 7.20
CA ALA A 91 -9.37 -8.59 7.67
C ALA A 91 -9.85 -9.62 8.71
N LYS A 92 -9.67 -10.92 8.45
CA LYS A 92 -9.99 -12.00 9.39
C LYS A 92 -9.23 -11.88 10.71
N LEU A 93 -7.92 -11.63 10.64
CA LEU A 93 -7.11 -11.39 11.85
C LEU A 93 -7.62 -10.18 12.63
N THR A 94 -8.03 -9.12 11.93
CA THR A 94 -8.57 -7.91 12.57
C THR A 94 -9.92 -8.17 13.24
N GLN A 95 -10.79 -8.97 12.63
CA GLN A 95 -12.04 -9.43 13.24
C GLN A 95 -11.78 -10.22 14.53
N GLU A 96 -10.85 -11.19 14.49
CA GLU A 96 -10.47 -11.98 15.67
C GLU A 96 -9.91 -11.10 16.80
N ILE A 97 -9.01 -10.16 16.47
CA ILE A 97 -8.43 -9.21 17.44
C ILE A 97 -9.52 -8.37 18.09
N ASN A 98 -10.44 -7.83 17.29
CA ASN A 98 -11.50 -6.96 17.80
C ASN A 98 -12.52 -7.74 18.64
N TYR A 99 -12.85 -8.97 18.24
CA TYR A 99 -13.66 -9.88 19.05
C TYR A 99 -13.02 -10.12 20.43
N LEU A 100 -11.72 -10.43 20.48
CA LEU A 100 -10.99 -10.64 21.73
C LEU A 100 -10.92 -9.36 22.59
N LYS A 101 -10.77 -8.17 21.96
CA LYS A 101 -10.76 -6.87 22.67
C LYS A 101 -12.11 -6.54 23.33
N LYS A 102 -13.23 -6.95 22.74
CA LYS A 102 -14.59 -6.65 23.24
C LYS A 102 -14.98 -7.45 24.48
N LYS A 103 -14.23 -8.50 24.86
CA LYS A 103 -14.55 -9.33 26.03
C LYS A 103 -14.35 -8.53 27.34
N LYS A 104 -15.40 -8.49 28.19
CA LYS A 104 -15.42 -7.73 29.47
C LYS A 104 -14.43 -8.23 30.53
N ARG A 105 -14.11 -9.53 30.54
CA ARG A 105 -13.08 -10.15 31.39
C ARG A 105 -12.25 -11.03 30.49
N ARG A 106 -10.93 -10.85 30.53
CA ARG A 106 -9.95 -11.69 29.84
C ARG A 106 -9.12 -12.38 30.90
N ASP A 107 -8.93 -13.68 30.76
CA ASP A 107 -7.92 -14.38 31.54
C ASP A 107 -6.54 -14.20 30.89
N LYS A 108 -5.49 -14.67 31.56
CA LYS A 108 -4.12 -14.59 31.05
C LYS A 108 -3.95 -15.29 29.69
N ILE A 109 -4.72 -16.35 29.44
CA ILE A 109 -4.64 -17.13 28.20
C ILE A 109 -5.21 -16.30 27.03
N GLU A 110 -6.33 -15.62 27.24
CA GLU A 110 -6.95 -14.75 26.25
C GLU A 110 -6.12 -13.50 25.96
N GLU A 111 -5.45 -12.94 26.97
CA GLU A 111 -4.50 -11.84 26.77
C GLU A 111 -3.33 -12.27 25.90
N GLU A 112 -2.75 -13.45 26.16
CA GLU A 112 -1.65 -13.98 25.37
C GLU A 112 -2.09 -14.28 23.92
N LYS A 113 -3.28 -14.87 23.75
CA LYS A 113 -3.87 -15.10 22.42
C LYS A 113 -4.06 -13.79 21.66
N LEU A 114 -4.54 -12.73 22.32
CA LEU A 114 -4.71 -11.42 21.71
C LEU A 114 -3.36 -10.84 21.26
N LYS A 115 -2.32 -10.91 22.11
CA LYS A 115 -0.97 -10.44 21.76
C LYS A 115 -0.43 -11.18 20.55
N ASN A 116 -0.52 -12.51 20.54
CA ASN A 116 -0.07 -13.34 19.43
C ASN A 116 -0.78 -13.01 18.12
N LYS A 117 -2.09 -12.72 18.17
CA LYS A 117 -2.86 -12.34 16.99
C LYS A 117 -2.49 -10.96 16.45
N ILE A 118 -2.26 -9.99 17.34
CA ILE A 118 -1.77 -8.66 16.95
C ILE A 118 -0.39 -8.78 16.28
N GLU A 119 0.50 -9.56 16.89
CA GLU A 119 1.84 -9.80 16.36
C GLU A 119 1.80 -10.50 15.00
N GLU A 120 0.99 -11.56 14.85
CA GLU A 120 0.77 -12.27 13.59
C GLU A 120 0.35 -11.31 12.45
N ARG A 121 -0.64 -10.45 12.72
CA ARG A 121 -1.12 -9.47 11.74
C ARG A 121 -0.04 -8.45 11.38
N ASN A 122 0.65 -7.91 12.37
CA ASN A 122 1.68 -6.90 12.17
C ASN A 122 2.87 -7.49 11.39
N GLN A 123 3.32 -8.68 11.74
CA GLN A 123 4.38 -9.40 11.02
C GLN A 123 3.97 -9.68 9.57
N LYS A 124 2.71 -10.07 9.33
CA LYS A 124 2.21 -10.30 7.97
C LYS A 124 2.31 -9.04 7.13
N PHE A 125 1.91 -7.88 7.67
CA PHE A 125 2.06 -6.60 6.97
C PHE A 125 3.52 -6.20 6.79
N GLN A 126 4.36 -6.35 7.83
CA GLN A 126 5.77 -6.00 7.78
C GLN A 126 6.57 -6.82 6.76
N LYS A 127 6.14 -8.04 6.40
CA LYS A 127 6.78 -8.82 5.32
C LYS A 127 6.78 -8.09 3.97
N LEU A 128 5.89 -7.12 3.76
CA LEU A 128 5.91 -6.27 2.57
C LEU A 128 7.16 -5.38 2.53
N ASN A 129 7.72 -4.98 3.68
CA ASN A 129 8.98 -4.24 3.72
C ASN A 129 10.14 -5.07 3.16
N GLN A 130 10.07 -6.40 3.29
CA GLN A 130 11.09 -7.28 2.72
C GLN A 130 11.10 -7.21 1.20
N TYR A 131 9.93 -7.12 0.55
CA TYR A 131 9.85 -6.93 -0.89
C TYR A 131 10.63 -5.69 -1.34
N PHE A 132 10.46 -4.54 -0.68
CA PHE A 132 11.18 -3.33 -1.06
C PHE A 132 12.69 -3.41 -0.79
N LYS A 133 13.10 -4.11 0.28
CA LYS A 133 14.52 -4.39 0.54
C LYS A 133 15.12 -5.28 -0.55
N ASP A 134 14.40 -6.33 -0.94
CA ASP A 134 14.82 -7.27 -1.99
C ASP A 134 14.89 -6.59 -3.35
N LEU A 135 13.92 -5.71 -3.65
CA LEU A 135 13.91 -4.88 -4.85
C LEU A 135 15.17 -4.00 -4.91
N ALA A 136 15.57 -3.42 -3.78
CA ALA A 136 16.75 -2.57 -3.70
C ALA A 136 18.07 -3.33 -3.95
N GLN A 137 18.09 -4.66 -3.85
CA GLN A 137 19.27 -5.48 -4.18
C GLN A 137 19.45 -5.71 -5.69
N ASP A 138 18.42 -5.45 -6.51
CA ASP A 138 18.46 -5.61 -7.96
C ASP A 138 18.26 -4.25 -8.64
N LEU A 139 19.37 -3.62 -9.03
CA LEU A 139 19.37 -2.26 -9.57
C LEU A 139 18.46 -2.12 -10.79
N ASN A 140 18.44 -3.09 -11.70
CA ASN A 140 17.62 -3.02 -12.92
C ASN A 140 16.13 -3.04 -12.58
N LYS A 141 15.72 -3.94 -11.68
CA LYS A 141 14.33 -4.00 -11.21
C LYS A 141 13.93 -2.76 -10.42
N LEU A 142 14.83 -2.26 -9.57
CA LEU A 142 14.63 -1.05 -8.79
C LEU A 142 14.40 0.17 -9.69
N LEU A 143 15.29 0.39 -10.66
CA LEU A 143 15.19 1.50 -11.60
C LEU A 143 13.92 1.39 -12.44
N PHE A 144 13.59 0.19 -12.92
CA PHE A 144 12.36 0.00 -13.69
C PHE A 144 11.10 0.25 -12.85
N MET A 145 11.02 -0.25 -11.61
CA MET A 145 9.92 0.08 -10.70
C MET A 145 9.83 1.59 -10.43
N LYS A 146 10.97 2.25 -10.24
CA LYS A 146 11.03 3.71 -10.05
C LYS A 146 10.42 4.43 -11.26
N GLU A 147 10.84 4.11 -12.48
CA GLU A 147 10.33 4.71 -13.71
C GLU A 147 8.81 4.52 -13.87
N LEU A 148 8.31 3.31 -13.56
CA LEU A 148 6.87 3.03 -13.62
C LEU A 148 6.08 3.86 -12.61
N LEU A 149 6.55 3.94 -11.37
CA LEU A 149 5.91 4.74 -10.33
C LEU A 149 5.97 6.24 -10.63
N GLU A 150 7.08 6.73 -11.18
CA GLU A 150 7.21 8.14 -11.60
C GLU A 150 6.17 8.46 -12.67
N LYS A 151 6.01 7.62 -13.69
CA LYS A 151 4.96 7.80 -14.70
C LYS A 151 3.56 7.80 -14.10
N VAL A 152 3.27 6.83 -13.22
CA VAL A 152 1.97 6.74 -12.54
C VAL A 152 1.68 8.01 -11.73
N PHE A 153 2.65 8.51 -10.96
CA PHE A 153 2.45 9.71 -10.15
C PHE A 153 2.37 10.99 -10.98
N ILE A 154 3.14 11.11 -12.06
CA ILE A 154 3.05 12.26 -12.97
C ILE A 154 1.65 12.33 -13.58
N TYR A 155 1.13 11.21 -14.10
CA TYR A 155 -0.22 11.18 -14.67
C TYR A 155 -1.30 11.38 -13.61
N ALA A 156 -1.15 10.79 -12.42
CA ALA A 156 -2.07 11.01 -11.31
C ALA A 156 -2.13 12.49 -10.91
N LEU A 157 -0.98 13.16 -10.91
CA LEU A 157 -0.88 14.59 -10.62
C LEU A 157 -1.59 15.44 -11.67
N TYR A 158 -1.45 15.12 -12.96
CA TYR A 158 -2.19 15.79 -14.02
C TYR A 158 -3.71 15.65 -13.82
N HIS A 159 -4.19 14.46 -13.46
CA HIS A 159 -5.60 14.23 -13.14
C HIS A 159 -6.05 15.04 -11.92
N ALA A 160 -5.25 15.06 -10.84
CA ALA A 160 -5.57 15.82 -9.63
C ALA A 160 -5.68 17.32 -9.91
N HIS A 161 -4.72 17.91 -10.63
CA HIS A 161 -4.77 19.32 -11.01
C HIS A 161 -5.94 19.65 -11.95
N ALA A 162 -6.29 18.76 -12.87
CA ALA A 162 -7.44 18.96 -13.75
C ALA A 162 -8.74 19.04 -12.94
N LYS A 163 -8.90 18.17 -11.93
CA LYS A 163 -10.05 18.20 -11.02
C LYS A 163 -10.14 19.49 -10.21
N GLU A 164 -9.00 19.95 -9.67
CA GLU A 164 -8.95 21.21 -8.90
C GLU A 164 -9.36 22.42 -9.73
N LYS A 165 -8.96 22.48 -11.01
CA LYS A 165 -9.34 23.56 -11.93
C LYS A 165 -10.79 23.52 -12.41
N SER A 166 -11.45 22.37 -12.28
CA SER A 166 -12.86 22.17 -12.69
C SER A 166 -13.87 22.43 -11.57
N LYS A 167 -13.40 22.76 -10.35
CA LYS A 167 -14.22 23.17 -9.20
C LYS A 167 -14.25 24.69 -9.08
#